data_AF-A0A670ZPQ4-F1
#
_entry.id   AF-A0A670ZPQ4-F1
#
_cell.length_a   1.000
_cell.length_b   1.000
_cell.length_c   1.000
_cell.angle_alpha   90.00
_cell.angle_beta   90.00
_cell.angle_gamma   90.00
#
_symmetry.space_group_name_H-M   'P 1'
#
loop_
_entity.id
_entity.type
_entity.pdbx_description
1 polymer ?
#
loop_
_entity_poly.entity_id
_entity_poly.type
_entity_poly.pdbx_seq_one_letter_code
_entity_poly.pdbx_strand_id
1 'polypeptide(L)'
;MYSFKINSHVSFPLEGLDLRPFLAKESISKVTNYDLLSVICHHGTAGSGHYIAYCQNMINGQWYEFDDQYVTEVHETVVQNAEAYVLFYRKSSEEAVRERQKVVSLATLKEPGLLQFYISREWLNKFNTFTEPGPISNHTFLCSHGGIPPNKYHYIDDLVVILPQNVWEYLYNRFGGGPAVNHLYVCSVCQVEIEALAKRRKMEIDTFIKLNKAFQAEECPSVIFCISMQWFREWEAFVKGKDNGESGGDPGLGGGGGQ
;
A
#
# COMPACT_ATOMS: atom_id res chain seq x y z
N MET A 1 -0.17 -36.05 15.63
CA MET A 1 1.05 -35.25 15.40
C MET A 1 1.34 -34.55 16.73
N TYR A 2 2.46 -34.84 17.38
CA TYR A 2 2.82 -34.17 18.64
C TYR A 2 3.44 -32.82 18.33
N SER A 3 2.94 -31.75 18.96
CA SER A 3 3.50 -30.40 18.87
C SER A 3 4.33 -30.13 20.13
N PHE A 4 5.53 -29.56 19.98
CA PHE A 4 6.46 -29.29 21.09
C PHE A 4 7.02 -27.87 20.98
N LYS A 5 7.07 -27.14 22.10
CA LYS A 5 7.66 -25.79 22.19
C LYS A 5 9.13 -25.93 22.64
N ILE A 6 10.05 -25.34 21.88
CA ILE A 6 11.45 -25.23 22.28
C ILE A 6 11.58 -23.97 23.15
N ASN A 7 12.00 -24.14 24.41
CA ASN A 7 12.12 -23.06 25.40
C ASN A 7 13.55 -22.48 25.48
N SER A 8 14.37 -22.68 24.45
CA SER A 8 15.72 -22.11 24.41
C SER A 8 15.65 -20.60 24.34
N HIS A 9 16.32 -19.90 25.26
CA HIS A 9 16.41 -18.45 25.23
C HIS A 9 17.21 -17.99 24.01
N VAL A 10 16.65 -17.04 23.27
CA VAL A 10 17.30 -16.36 22.14
C VAL A 10 17.54 -14.93 22.58
N SER A 11 18.80 -14.52 22.65
CA SER A 11 19.13 -13.12 22.92
C SER A 11 18.99 -12.28 21.65
N PHE A 12 18.41 -11.09 21.79
CA PHE A 12 18.17 -10.16 20.68
C PHE A 12 18.44 -8.72 21.12
N PRO A 13 19.01 -7.88 20.24
CA PRO A 13 19.28 -6.47 20.56
C PRO A 13 18.00 -5.62 20.41
N LEU A 14 17.81 -4.61 21.27
CA LEU A 14 16.71 -3.65 21.11
C LEU A 14 16.97 -2.66 19.98
N GLU A 15 18.22 -2.29 19.75
CA GLU A 15 18.63 -1.32 18.74
C GLU A 15 19.86 -1.81 17.98
N GLY A 16 20.02 -1.38 16.73
CA GLY A 16 21.25 -1.61 15.97
C GLY A 16 21.49 -3.08 15.57
N LEU A 17 20.43 -3.86 15.34
CA LEU A 17 20.55 -5.18 14.71
C LEU A 17 21.07 -5.01 13.27
N ASP A 18 22.35 -5.29 13.04
CA ASP A 18 22.93 -5.23 11.70
C ASP A 18 22.74 -6.56 10.95
N LEU A 19 21.87 -6.54 9.94
CA LEU A 19 21.63 -7.68 9.07
C LEU A 19 22.57 -7.74 7.85
N ARG A 20 23.47 -6.76 7.68
CA ARG A 20 24.40 -6.71 6.54
C ARG A 20 25.17 -8.01 6.28
N PRO A 21 25.67 -8.74 7.30
CA PRO A 21 26.42 -9.98 7.06
C PRO A 21 25.60 -11.09 6.40
N PHE A 22 24.27 -10.99 6.43
CA PHE A 22 23.34 -12.01 5.92
C PHE A 22 22.71 -11.62 4.57
N LEU A 23 23.04 -10.45 4.03
CA LEU A 23 22.51 -10.00 2.73
C LEU A 23 23.31 -10.58 1.56
N ALA A 24 22.60 -10.90 0.48
CA ALA A 24 23.22 -11.18 -0.81
C ALA A 24 24.01 -9.96 -1.31
N LYS A 25 25.08 -10.20 -2.06
CA LYS A 25 25.95 -9.12 -2.58
C LYS A 25 25.21 -8.17 -3.52
N GLU A 26 24.16 -8.67 -4.16
CA GLU A 26 23.31 -7.98 -5.11
C GLU A 26 22.17 -7.20 -4.42
N SER A 27 22.11 -7.20 -3.09
CA SER A 27 21.10 -6.46 -2.33
C SER A 27 21.17 -4.96 -2.63
N ILE A 28 20.06 -4.40 -3.10
CA ILE A 28 19.93 -2.98 -3.44
C ILE A 28 19.81 -2.11 -2.18
N SER A 29 19.25 -2.67 -1.11
CA SER A 29 19.00 -1.99 0.17
C SER A 29 20.31 -1.55 0.82
N LYS A 30 20.49 -0.25 1.03
CA LYS A 30 21.69 0.29 1.70
C LYS A 30 21.53 0.31 3.22
N VAL A 31 20.28 0.39 3.69
CA VAL A 31 19.95 0.38 5.11
C VAL A 31 19.82 -1.06 5.59
N THR A 32 20.67 -1.43 6.55
CA THR A 32 20.80 -2.80 7.07
C THR A 32 20.67 -2.89 8.58
N ASN A 33 20.58 -1.75 9.27
CA ASN A 33 20.37 -1.67 10.71
C ASN A 33 18.87 -1.69 11.02
N TYR A 34 18.53 -2.37 12.10
CA TYR A 34 17.16 -2.50 12.54
C TYR A 34 17.03 -2.27 14.04
N ASP A 35 15.95 -1.60 14.43
CA ASP A 35 15.57 -1.38 15.83
C ASP A 35 14.27 -2.14 16.10
N LEU A 36 14.18 -2.74 17.29
CA LEU A 36 13.05 -3.52 17.73
C LEU A 36 11.87 -2.59 18.01
N LEU A 37 10.71 -2.94 17.47
CA LEU A 37 9.43 -2.25 17.71
C LEU A 37 8.58 -2.98 18.75
N SER A 38 8.51 -4.30 18.62
CA SER A 38 7.69 -5.12 19.51
C SER A 38 8.15 -6.56 19.58
N VAL A 39 7.79 -7.21 20.69
CA VAL A 39 8.02 -8.63 20.97
C VAL A 39 6.68 -9.25 21.29
N ILE A 40 6.32 -10.34 20.63
CA ILE A 40 5.23 -11.21 21.06
C ILE A 40 5.84 -12.37 21.83
N CYS A 41 5.36 -12.60 23.03
CA CYS A 41 5.72 -13.73 23.87
C CYS A 41 4.58 -14.73 23.92
N HIS A 42 4.95 -15.99 24.11
CA HIS A 42 3.99 -17.07 24.33
C HIS A 42 4.42 -17.88 25.54
N HIS A 43 3.63 -17.84 26.61
CA HIS A 43 3.85 -18.61 27.82
C HIS A 43 3.02 -19.89 27.78
N GLY A 44 3.64 -21.03 28.11
CA GLY A 44 2.96 -22.33 28.13
C GLY A 44 3.49 -23.32 27.10
N THR A 45 2.64 -24.28 26.73
CA THR A 45 2.99 -25.41 25.88
C THR A 45 2.52 -25.20 24.45
N ALA A 46 2.97 -26.03 23.51
CA ALA A 46 2.51 -25.93 22.13
C ALA A 46 1.01 -26.24 21.93
N GLY A 47 0.33 -26.83 22.92
CA GLY A 47 -1.11 -27.13 22.86
C GLY A 47 -2.00 -26.15 23.62
N SER A 48 -1.42 -25.31 24.49
CA SER A 48 -2.14 -24.32 25.29
C SER A 48 -1.15 -23.35 25.90
N GLY A 49 -1.50 -22.07 25.88
CA GLY A 49 -0.69 -21.03 26.49
C GLY A 49 -1.37 -19.68 26.46
N HIS A 50 -0.59 -18.65 26.81
CA HIS A 50 -1.01 -17.26 26.92
C HIS A 50 -0.08 -16.37 26.11
N TYR A 51 -0.64 -15.41 25.39
CA TYR A 51 0.12 -14.49 24.57
C TYR A 51 0.10 -13.10 25.20
N ILE A 52 1.29 -12.50 25.28
CA ILE A 52 1.44 -11.10 25.65
C ILE A 52 2.31 -10.40 24.61
N ALA A 53 2.26 -9.08 24.57
CA ALA A 53 3.12 -8.29 23.70
C ALA A 53 3.84 -7.18 24.46
N TYR A 54 5.12 -7.00 24.16
CA TYR A 54 5.86 -5.80 24.55
C TYR A 54 5.96 -4.88 23.33
N CYS A 55 5.51 -3.64 23.43
CA CYS A 55 5.59 -2.68 22.33
C CYS A 55 6.22 -1.37 22.80
N GLN A 56 7.11 -0.80 21.98
CA GLN A 56 7.63 0.53 22.21
C GLN A 56 6.62 1.57 21.74
N ASN A 57 6.30 2.54 22.59
CA ASN A 57 5.51 3.69 22.22
C ASN A 57 6.39 4.72 21.52
N MET A 58 6.08 4.98 20.26
CA MET A 58 6.84 5.88 19.38
C MET A 58 6.80 7.36 19.77
N ILE A 59 5.86 7.77 20.62
CA ILE A 59 5.67 9.16 21.03
C ILE A 59 6.61 9.51 22.19
N ASN A 60 6.75 8.61 23.16
CA ASN A 60 7.56 8.85 24.38
C ASN A 60 8.81 7.96 24.48
N GLY A 61 8.97 6.97 23.60
CA GLY A 61 10.11 6.04 23.58
C GLY A 61 10.06 4.93 24.64
N GLN A 62 8.99 4.85 25.45
CA GLN A 62 8.88 3.89 26.55
C GLN A 62 8.29 2.55 26.09
N TRP A 63 8.63 1.48 26.82
CA TRP A 63 8.11 0.13 26.57
C TRP A 63 6.89 -0.15 27.43
N TYR A 64 5.92 -0.85 26.84
CA TYR A 64 4.71 -1.29 27.53
C TYR A 64 4.48 -2.77 27.28
N GLU A 65 4.13 -3.48 28.34
CA GLU A 65 3.54 -4.81 28.29
C GLU A 65 2.03 -4.68 28.07
N PHE A 66 1.52 -5.43 27.10
CA PHE A 66 0.11 -5.59 26.78
C PHE A 66 -0.26 -7.04 27.09
N ASP A 67 -0.97 -7.21 28.21
CA ASP A 67 -1.50 -8.48 28.69
C ASP A 67 -3.04 -8.38 28.71
N ASP A 68 -3.65 -8.76 27.59
CA ASP A 68 -5.08 -8.63 27.30
C ASP A 68 -5.62 -7.21 27.60
N GLN A 69 -6.32 -7.06 28.72
CA GLN A 69 -6.94 -5.81 29.16
C GLN A 69 -6.01 -4.92 30.00
N TYR A 70 -4.82 -5.41 30.35
CA TYR A 70 -3.85 -4.72 31.17
C TYR A 70 -2.71 -4.18 30.33
N VAL A 71 -2.38 -2.90 30.54
CA VAL A 71 -1.26 -2.22 29.89
C VAL A 71 -0.36 -1.65 30.97
N THR A 72 0.89 -2.09 31.02
CA THR A 72 1.83 -1.73 32.07
C THR A 72 3.13 -1.21 31.45
N GLU A 73 3.61 -0.05 31.89
CA GLU A 73 4.94 0.43 31.49
C GLU A 73 6.03 -0.50 32.08
N VAL A 74 7.01 -0.88 31.25
CA VAL A 74 8.10 -1.76 31.65
C VAL A 74 9.45 -1.20 31.24
N HIS A 75 10.49 -1.58 31.97
CA HIS A 75 11.86 -1.22 31.62
C HIS A 75 12.38 -2.09 30.45
N GLU A 76 13.28 -1.53 29.63
CA GLU A 76 13.90 -2.21 28.48
C GLU A 76 14.52 -3.56 28.82
N THR A 77 15.08 -3.70 30.03
CA THR A 77 15.67 -4.95 30.51
C THR A 77 14.63 -6.06 30.68
N VAL A 78 13.37 -5.74 30.93
CA VAL A 78 12.28 -6.74 30.95
C VAL A 78 12.08 -7.29 29.54
N VAL A 79 12.04 -6.40 28.55
CA VAL A 79 11.85 -6.77 27.14
C VAL A 79 13.01 -7.61 26.60
N GLN A 80 14.26 -7.24 26.91
CA GLN A 80 15.46 -7.99 26.49
C GLN A 80 15.51 -9.43 27.00
N ASN A 81 14.91 -9.68 28.17
CA ASN A 81 14.90 -11.00 28.81
C ASN A 81 13.61 -11.79 28.55
N ALA A 82 12.73 -11.29 27.69
CA ALA A 82 11.44 -11.92 27.42
C ALA A 82 11.59 -13.27 26.68
N GLU A 83 10.67 -14.20 26.91
CA GLU A 83 10.53 -15.43 26.11
C GLU A 83 9.93 -15.11 24.74
N ALA A 84 10.74 -14.46 23.89
CA ALA A 84 10.31 -14.00 22.58
C ALA A 84 9.89 -15.18 21.68
N TYR A 85 8.71 -15.05 21.09
CA TYR A 85 8.20 -15.95 20.06
C TYR A 85 8.25 -15.29 18.68
N VAL A 86 7.84 -14.02 18.58
CA VAL A 86 7.92 -13.22 17.34
C VAL A 86 8.52 -11.86 17.67
N LEU A 87 9.49 -11.42 16.86
CA LEU A 87 10.15 -10.12 16.98
C LEU A 87 9.77 -9.26 15.77
N PHE A 88 9.34 -8.03 16.00
CA PHE A 88 9.10 -7.05 14.95
C PHE A 88 10.18 -6.00 15.01
N TYR A 89 10.96 -5.93 13.93
CA TYR A 89 12.01 -4.95 13.73
C TYR A 89 11.60 -3.97 12.63
N ARG A 90 12.01 -2.71 12.78
CA ARG A 90 11.99 -1.73 11.68
C ARG A 90 13.40 -1.42 11.22
N LYS A 91 13.55 -1.05 9.96
CA LYS A 91 14.79 -0.44 9.50
C LYS A 91 15.05 0.87 10.25
N SER A 92 16.29 1.10 10.61
CA SER A 92 16.76 2.31 11.27
C SER A 92 17.78 3.05 10.40
N SER A 93 17.59 4.36 10.26
CA SER A 93 18.48 5.22 9.48
C SER A 93 18.43 6.64 10.03
N GLU A 94 19.56 7.10 10.57
CA GLU A 94 19.72 8.49 10.99
C GLU A 94 19.53 9.47 9.84
N GLU A 95 19.93 9.08 8.62
CA GLU A 95 19.72 9.89 7.43
C GLU A 95 18.23 10.11 7.19
N ALA A 96 17.41 9.06 7.24
CA ALA A 96 15.97 9.19 7.08
C ALA A 96 15.32 10.08 8.17
N VAL A 97 15.84 10.03 9.41
CA VAL A 97 15.40 10.93 10.49
C VAL A 97 15.77 12.38 10.18
N ARG A 98 17.01 12.65 9.75
CA ARG A 98 17.47 13.99 9.36
C ARG A 98 16.65 14.55 8.19
N GLU A 99 16.35 13.73 7.19
CA GLU A 99 15.50 14.11 6.05
C GLU A 99 14.10 14.55 6.50
N ARG A 100 13.46 13.79 7.40
CA ARG A 100 12.14 14.16 7.97
C ARG A 100 12.20 15.46 8.75
N GLN A 101 13.20 15.62 9.62
CA GLN A 101 13.40 16.87 10.38
C GLN A 101 13.62 18.06 9.46
N LYS A 102 14.39 17.89 8.37
CA LYS A 102 14.61 18.94 7.38
C LYS A 102 13.31 19.35 6.69
N VAL A 103 12.49 18.40 6.26
CA VAL A 103 11.17 18.67 5.65
C VAL A 103 10.25 19.43 6.61
N VAL A 104 10.17 19.01 7.88
CA VAL A 104 9.40 19.73 8.90
C VAL A 104 9.92 21.16 9.06
N SER A 105 11.23 21.35 9.16
CA SER A 105 11.83 22.69 9.29
C SER A 105 11.50 23.59 8.09
N LEU A 106 11.60 23.07 6.87
CA LEU A 106 11.27 23.82 5.64
C LEU A 106 9.79 24.18 5.59
N ALA A 107 8.91 23.28 6.01
CA ALA A 107 7.46 23.54 6.05
C ALA A 107 7.08 24.64 7.05
N THR A 108 7.87 24.85 8.11
CA THR A 108 7.63 25.94 9.09
C THR A 108 8.09 27.31 8.60
N LEU A 109 9.03 27.35 7.65
CA LEU A 109 9.44 28.59 7.00
C LEU A 109 8.28 29.02 6.09
N LYS A 110 7.46 29.96 6.58
CA LYS A 110 6.37 30.57 5.80
C LYS A 110 6.93 31.46 4.68
N GLU A 111 7.55 30.83 3.69
CA GLU A 111 7.95 31.51 2.48
C GLU A 111 6.71 31.77 1.61
N PRO A 112 6.51 33.00 1.11
CA PRO A 112 5.43 33.32 0.18
C PRO A 112 5.76 32.73 -1.20
N GLY A 113 5.67 31.40 -1.32
CA GLY A 113 5.71 30.71 -2.60
C GLY A 113 4.44 31.02 -3.39
N LEU A 114 4.60 31.37 -4.67
CA LEU A 114 3.48 31.63 -5.58
C LEU A 114 2.79 30.33 -6.05
N LEU A 115 3.47 29.19 -5.91
CA LEU A 115 3.02 27.89 -6.36
C LEU A 115 2.85 26.92 -5.18
N GLN A 116 1.80 26.11 -5.28
CA GLN A 116 1.54 24.97 -4.41
C GLN A 116 1.70 23.69 -5.22
N PHE A 117 2.31 22.68 -4.61
CA PHE A 117 2.51 21.37 -5.23
C PHE A 117 1.67 20.32 -4.53
N TYR A 118 1.15 19.36 -5.28
CA TYR A 118 0.36 18.24 -4.79
C TYR A 118 1.17 16.96 -4.89
N ILE A 119 1.21 16.21 -3.80
CA ILE A 119 1.82 14.88 -3.76
C ILE A 119 0.84 13.85 -3.22
N SER A 120 1.11 12.58 -3.49
CA SER A 120 0.33 11.49 -2.92
C SER A 120 0.50 11.43 -1.40
N ARG A 121 -0.64 11.34 -0.69
CA ARG A 121 -0.68 11.05 0.75
C ARG A 121 -0.04 9.70 1.06
N GLU A 122 -0.24 8.70 0.20
CA GLU A 122 0.40 7.39 0.35
C GLU A 122 1.93 7.50 0.31
N TRP A 123 2.47 8.27 -0.66
CA TRP A 123 3.91 8.48 -0.73
C TRP A 123 4.44 9.24 0.50
N LEU A 124 3.71 10.26 0.97
CA LEU A 124 4.09 10.97 2.19
C LEU A 124 4.08 10.05 3.42
N ASN A 125 3.10 9.14 3.51
CA ASN A 125 3.08 8.13 4.56
C ASN A 125 4.32 7.23 4.48
N LYS A 126 4.67 6.74 3.29
CA LYS A 126 5.92 5.99 3.06
C LYS A 126 7.15 6.79 3.49
N PHE A 127 7.24 8.07 3.14
CA PHE A 127 8.33 8.95 3.59
C PHE A 127 8.43 9.06 5.11
N ASN A 128 7.29 9.13 5.79
CA ASN A 128 7.23 9.22 7.24
C ASN A 128 7.56 7.91 7.95
N THR A 129 7.26 6.76 7.34
CA THR A 129 7.39 5.43 8.00
C THR A 129 8.59 4.63 7.53
N PHE A 130 8.99 4.73 6.27
CA PHE A 130 10.04 3.89 5.68
C PHE A 130 11.38 4.63 5.68
N THR A 131 12.47 3.87 5.79
CA THR A 131 13.83 4.41 5.62
C THR A 131 14.16 4.70 4.16
N GLU A 132 13.50 3.99 3.23
CA GLU A 132 13.72 4.06 1.79
C GLU A 132 12.35 4.18 1.09
N PRO A 133 11.71 5.37 1.10
CA PRO A 133 10.35 5.54 0.55
C PRO A 133 10.26 5.43 -0.98
N GLY A 134 11.40 5.44 -1.65
CA GLY A 134 11.50 5.44 -3.11
C GLY A 134 11.15 6.79 -3.75
N PRO A 135 11.14 6.84 -5.09
CA PRO A 135 10.81 8.05 -5.83
C PRO A 135 9.38 8.53 -5.56
N ILE A 136 9.14 9.84 -5.66
CA ILE A 136 7.80 10.42 -5.53
C ILE A 136 6.92 9.84 -6.63
N SER A 137 5.75 9.32 -6.24
CA SER A 137 4.77 8.77 -7.17
C SER A 137 3.38 9.35 -6.89
N ASN A 138 2.78 9.91 -7.94
CA ASN A 138 1.45 10.53 -7.89
C ASN A 138 0.37 9.67 -8.59
N HIS A 139 0.69 8.42 -8.95
CA HIS A 139 -0.23 7.50 -9.66
C HIS A 139 -1.44 7.04 -8.83
N THR A 140 -1.39 7.24 -7.52
CA THR A 140 -2.53 6.98 -6.62
C THR A 140 -3.72 7.88 -6.94
N PHE A 141 -3.48 9.10 -7.43
CA PHE A 141 -4.52 10.05 -7.79
C PHE A 141 -4.47 10.55 -9.24
N LEU A 142 -3.39 10.29 -9.98
CA LEU A 142 -3.29 10.58 -11.41
C LEU A 142 -3.44 9.33 -12.28
N CYS A 143 -4.12 9.48 -13.42
CA CYS A 143 -4.03 8.50 -14.50
C CYS A 143 -2.76 8.70 -15.34
N SER A 144 -2.51 7.79 -16.28
CA SER A 144 -1.44 7.89 -17.28
C SER A 144 -1.51 9.14 -18.16
N HIS A 145 -2.69 9.75 -18.31
CA HIS A 145 -2.88 10.99 -19.05
C HIS A 145 -2.49 12.25 -18.25
N GLY A 146 -2.12 12.11 -16.97
CA GLY A 146 -1.69 13.22 -16.11
C GLY A 146 -2.81 14.01 -15.44
N GLY A 147 -4.07 13.58 -15.60
CA GLY A 147 -5.23 14.16 -14.90
C GLY A 147 -5.79 13.22 -13.83
N ILE A 148 -6.77 13.70 -13.07
CA ILE A 148 -7.47 12.91 -12.05
C ILE A 148 -8.50 12.02 -12.74
N PRO A 149 -8.49 10.68 -12.52
CA PRO A 149 -9.56 9.81 -12.98
C PRO A 149 -10.93 10.31 -12.48
N PRO A 150 -11.98 10.41 -13.33
CA PRO A 150 -13.27 10.95 -12.92
C PRO A 150 -13.89 10.25 -11.70
N ASN A 151 -13.68 8.94 -11.58
CA ASN A 151 -14.14 8.15 -10.44
C ASN A 151 -13.41 8.48 -9.13
N LYS A 152 -12.22 9.08 -9.16
CA LYS A 152 -11.44 9.49 -7.96
C LYS A 152 -11.69 10.93 -7.55
N TYR A 153 -12.22 11.76 -8.44
CA TYR A 153 -12.30 13.21 -8.24
C TYR A 153 -13.06 13.62 -6.97
N HIS A 154 -14.11 12.89 -6.61
CA HIS A 154 -14.97 13.22 -5.47
C HIS A 154 -14.32 13.00 -4.09
N TYR A 155 -13.19 12.30 -4.01
CA TYR A 155 -12.43 12.07 -2.77
C TYR A 155 -10.93 12.40 -2.95
N ILE A 156 -10.62 13.32 -3.87
CA ILE A 156 -9.24 13.68 -4.19
C ILE A 156 -8.47 14.20 -2.97
N ASP A 157 -9.13 14.94 -2.08
CA ASP A 157 -8.54 15.53 -0.87
C ASP A 157 -8.01 14.46 0.10
N ASP A 158 -8.61 13.26 0.10
CA ASP A 158 -8.12 12.12 0.88
C ASP A 158 -6.84 11.52 0.29
N LEU A 159 -6.60 11.71 -1.01
CA LEU A 159 -5.47 11.13 -1.72
C LEU A 159 -4.25 12.06 -1.80
N VAL A 160 -4.43 13.37 -1.67
CA VAL A 160 -3.37 14.36 -1.91
C VAL A 160 -2.95 15.11 -0.64
N VAL A 161 -1.73 15.63 -0.65
CA VAL A 161 -1.21 16.58 0.32
C VAL A 161 -0.60 17.76 -0.41
N ILE A 162 -0.89 18.97 0.06
CA ILE A 162 -0.36 20.22 -0.49
C ILE A 162 0.97 20.54 0.18
N LEU A 163 1.99 20.81 -0.62
CA LEU A 163 3.32 21.19 -0.18
C LEU A 163 3.68 22.61 -0.64
N PRO A 164 4.32 23.40 0.23
CA PRO A 164 5.04 24.60 -0.19
C PRO A 164 6.14 24.29 -1.22
N GLN A 165 6.45 25.27 -2.07
CA GLN A 165 7.43 25.13 -3.15
C GLN A 165 8.82 24.67 -2.66
N ASN A 166 9.33 25.27 -1.58
CA ASN A 166 10.64 24.92 -1.02
C ASN A 166 10.71 23.47 -0.52
N VAL A 167 9.63 22.96 0.08
CA VAL A 167 9.50 21.57 0.52
C VAL A 167 9.46 20.63 -0.69
N TRP A 168 8.68 20.98 -1.70
CA TRP A 168 8.60 20.20 -2.95
C TRP A 168 9.97 20.11 -3.64
N GLU A 169 10.65 21.24 -3.85
CA GLU A 169 11.96 21.28 -4.51
C GLU A 169 12.99 20.43 -3.76
N TYR A 170 13.00 20.50 -2.42
CA TYR A 170 13.86 19.67 -1.60
C TYR A 170 13.58 18.18 -1.80
N LEU A 171 12.31 17.77 -1.66
CA LEU A 171 11.91 16.36 -1.79
C LEU A 171 12.18 15.84 -3.21
N TYR A 172 11.86 16.61 -4.24
CA TYR A 172 12.08 16.24 -5.62
C TYR A 172 13.57 16.10 -5.95
N ASN A 173 14.41 17.03 -5.48
CA ASN A 173 15.86 16.92 -5.68
C ASN A 173 16.47 15.72 -4.95
N ARG A 174 15.90 15.33 -3.80
CA ARG A 174 16.42 14.23 -2.97
C ARG A 174 15.96 12.85 -3.43
N PHE A 175 14.69 12.71 -3.81
CA PHE A 175 14.03 11.43 -4.09
C PHE A 175 13.67 11.25 -5.56
N GLY A 176 13.61 12.31 -6.35
CA GLY A 176 13.17 12.28 -7.74
C GLY A 176 11.73 11.78 -7.88
N GLY A 177 11.43 11.20 -9.04
CA GLY A 177 10.11 10.68 -9.37
C GLY A 177 9.25 11.71 -10.10
N GLY A 178 7.94 11.66 -9.89
CA GLY A 178 6.98 12.60 -10.49
C GLY A 178 5.65 11.94 -10.87
N PRO A 179 4.87 12.62 -11.74
CA PRO A 179 5.11 13.97 -12.25
C PRO A 179 4.94 15.05 -11.18
N ALA A 180 5.55 16.22 -11.39
CA ALA A 180 5.26 17.43 -10.59
C ALA A 180 3.83 17.89 -10.86
N VAL A 181 3.05 18.13 -9.80
CA VAL A 181 1.64 18.52 -9.92
C VAL A 181 1.43 19.84 -9.21
N ASN A 182 1.11 20.89 -9.93
CA ASN A 182 0.78 22.22 -9.39
C ASN A 182 -0.68 22.63 -9.65
N HIS A 183 -1.42 21.80 -10.40
CA HIS A 183 -2.83 22.01 -10.68
C HIS A 183 -3.55 20.67 -10.82
N LEU A 184 -4.76 20.59 -10.25
CA LEU A 184 -5.61 19.40 -10.27
C LEU A 184 -6.77 19.62 -11.23
N TYR A 185 -6.93 18.71 -12.19
CA TYR A 185 -8.02 18.73 -13.16
C TYR A 185 -8.54 17.31 -13.42
N VAL A 186 -9.83 17.20 -13.70
CA VAL A 186 -10.44 15.93 -14.12
C VAL A 186 -9.92 15.56 -15.51
N CYS A 187 -9.50 14.32 -15.68
CA CYS A 187 -9.01 13.83 -16.95
C CYS A 187 -10.16 13.68 -17.96
N SER A 188 -10.17 14.51 -19.00
CA SER A 188 -11.15 14.45 -20.09
C SER A 188 -11.04 13.17 -20.92
N VAL A 189 -9.82 12.65 -21.12
CA VAL A 189 -9.61 11.39 -21.87
C VAL A 189 -10.27 10.22 -21.13
N CYS A 190 -10.01 10.08 -19.83
CA CYS A 190 -10.67 9.05 -19.01
C CYS A 190 -12.19 9.25 -18.95
N GLN A 191 -12.68 10.49 -18.95
CA GLN A 191 -14.11 10.77 -19.01
C GLN A 191 -14.74 10.22 -20.30
N VAL A 192 -14.12 10.50 -21.45
CA VAL A 192 -14.58 9.99 -22.75
C VAL A 192 -14.54 8.46 -22.80
N GLU A 193 -13.49 7.84 -22.27
CA GLU A 193 -13.37 6.37 -22.21
C GLU A 193 -14.47 5.74 -21.35
N ILE A 194 -14.75 6.30 -20.16
CA ILE A 194 -15.82 5.83 -19.27
C ILE A 194 -17.19 5.97 -19.95
N GLU A 195 -17.46 7.10 -20.59
CA GLU A 195 -18.72 7.33 -21.31
C GLU A 195 -18.88 6.39 -22.50
N ALA A 196 -17.81 6.17 -23.28
CA ALA A 196 -17.81 5.23 -24.40
C ALA A 196 -18.06 3.79 -23.93
N LEU A 197 -17.45 3.38 -22.82
CA LEU A 197 -17.66 2.07 -22.20
C LEU A 197 -19.10 1.91 -21.70
N ALA A 198 -19.65 2.92 -21.02
CA ALA A 198 -21.03 2.92 -20.57
C ALA A 198 -22.02 2.83 -21.74
N LYS A 199 -21.76 3.59 -22.82
CA LYS A 199 -22.56 3.55 -24.05
C LYS A 199 -22.51 2.17 -24.71
N ARG A 200 -21.33 1.54 -24.76
CA ARG A 200 -21.15 0.18 -25.29
C ARG A 200 -21.92 -0.85 -24.48
N ARG A 201 -21.77 -0.86 -23.15
CA ARG A 201 -22.50 -1.76 -22.25
C ARG A 201 -24.01 -1.66 -22.44
N LYS A 202 -24.52 -0.42 -22.50
CA LYS A 202 -25.94 -0.15 -22.76
C LYS A 202 -26.40 -0.65 -24.12
N MET A 203 -25.64 -0.35 -25.18
CA MET A 203 -25.97 -0.79 -26.54
C MET A 203 -26.02 -2.33 -26.65
N GLU A 204 -25.04 -3.02 -26.05
CA GLU A 204 -24.98 -4.48 -26.08
C GLU A 204 -26.15 -5.13 -25.33
N ILE A 205 -26.47 -4.67 -24.12
CA ILE A 205 -27.61 -5.23 -23.36
C ILE A 205 -28.95 -4.94 -24.02
N ASP A 206 -29.16 -3.73 -24.56
CA ASP A 206 -30.39 -3.37 -25.27
C ASP A 206 -30.57 -4.23 -26.53
N THR A 207 -29.47 -4.47 -27.26
CA THR A 207 -29.47 -5.34 -28.44
C THR A 207 -29.80 -6.78 -28.06
N PHE A 208 -29.19 -7.30 -27.00
CA PHE A 208 -29.49 -8.65 -26.49
C PHE A 208 -30.97 -8.80 -26.09
N ILE A 209 -31.52 -7.85 -25.32
CA ILE A 209 -32.93 -7.87 -24.90
C ILE A 209 -33.85 -7.89 -26.13
N LYS A 210 -33.56 -7.06 -27.13
CA LYS A 210 -34.34 -7.01 -28.38
C LYS A 210 -34.29 -8.32 -29.14
N LEU A 211 -33.09 -8.87 -29.36
CA LEU A 211 -32.90 -10.12 -30.11
C LEU A 211 -33.50 -11.32 -29.36
N ASN A 212 -33.30 -11.41 -28.05
CA ASN A 212 -33.87 -12.46 -27.23
C ASN A 212 -35.40 -12.42 -27.24
N LYS A 213 -36.02 -11.24 -27.15
CA LYS A 213 -37.47 -11.10 -27.26
C LYS A 213 -38.00 -11.56 -28.64
N ALA A 214 -37.28 -11.23 -29.72
CA ALA A 214 -37.65 -11.66 -31.07
C ALA A 214 -37.53 -13.18 -31.23
N PHE A 215 -36.46 -13.78 -30.72
CA PHE A 215 -36.25 -15.22 -30.74
C PHE A 215 -37.32 -15.98 -29.94
N GLN A 216 -37.69 -15.50 -28.75
CA GLN A 216 -38.76 -16.11 -27.94
C GLN A 216 -40.15 -16.00 -28.60
N ALA A 217 -40.34 -15.09 -29.55
CA ALA A 217 -41.58 -14.95 -30.31
C ALA A 217 -41.63 -15.85 -31.56
N GLU A 218 -40.51 -16.50 -31.93
CA GLU A 218 -40.44 -17.38 -33.09
C GLU A 218 -40.88 -18.81 -32.70
N GLU A 219 -42.02 -19.27 -33.24
CA GLU A 219 -42.62 -20.56 -32.86
C GLU A 219 -41.80 -21.78 -33.26
N CYS A 220 -40.97 -21.67 -34.31
CA CYS A 220 -40.11 -22.75 -34.79
C CYS A 220 -38.81 -22.18 -35.41
N PRO A 221 -37.75 -21.96 -34.62
CA PRO A 221 -36.50 -21.44 -35.14
C PRO A 221 -35.83 -22.49 -36.04
N SER A 222 -35.51 -22.08 -37.27
CA SER A 222 -34.96 -22.97 -38.32
C SER A 222 -33.47 -23.32 -38.13
N VAL A 223 -32.72 -22.53 -37.35
CA VAL A 223 -31.28 -22.72 -37.08
C VAL A 223 -30.97 -22.37 -35.62
N ILE A 224 -30.18 -23.20 -34.95
CA ILE A 224 -29.76 -23.00 -33.56
C ILE A 224 -28.25 -22.68 -33.53
N PHE A 225 -27.88 -21.55 -32.91
CA PHE A 225 -26.49 -21.19 -32.64
C PHE A 225 -26.21 -21.35 -31.14
N CYS A 226 -25.10 -22.00 -30.80
CA CYS A 226 -24.67 -22.19 -29.41
C CYS A 226 -23.48 -21.26 -29.11
N ILE A 227 -23.50 -20.63 -27.94
CA ILE A 227 -22.35 -19.90 -27.40
C ILE A 227 -21.87 -20.59 -26.12
N SER A 228 -20.59 -20.43 -25.79
CA SER A 228 -20.08 -20.91 -24.50
C SER A 228 -20.80 -20.21 -23.35
N MET A 229 -21.26 -20.99 -22.37
CA MET A 229 -21.88 -20.46 -21.15
C MET A 229 -20.87 -19.67 -20.31
N GLN A 230 -19.58 -20.00 -20.37
CA GLN A 230 -18.53 -19.22 -19.72
C GLN A 230 -18.46 -17.82 -20.33
N TRP A 231 -18.33 -17.73 -21.66
CA TRP A 231 -18.29 -16.46 -22.37
C TRP A 231 -19.54 -15.63 -22.09
N PHE A 232 -20.72 -16.26 -22.07
CA PHE A 232 -21.97 -15.56 -21.78
C PHE A 232 -21.98 -14.95 -20.37
N ARG A 233 -21.45 -15.65 -19.36
CA ARG A 233 -21.33 -15.13 -17.99
C ARG A 233 -20.35 -13.96 -17.90
N GLU A 234 -19.23 -14.03 -18.62
CA GLU A 234 -18.24 -12.94 -18.69
C GLU A 234 -18.85 -11.70 -19.36
N TRP A 235 -19.53 -11.89 -20.49
CA TRP A 235 -20.27 -10.83 -21.17
C TRP A 235 -21.38 -10.24 -20.28
N GLU A 236 -22.14 -11.09 -19.60
CA GLU A 236 -23.19 -10.67 -18.68
C GLU A 236 -22.62 -9.84 -17.51
N ALA A 237 -21.47 -10.24 -16.96
CA ALA A 237 -20.76 -9.47 -15.95
C ALA A 237 -20.30 -8.12 -16.50
N PHE A 238 -19.73 -8.07 -17.71
CA PHE A 238 -19.31 -6.87 -18.40
C PHE A 238 -20.46 -5.86 -18.60
N VAL A 239 -21.58 -6.27 -19.20
CA VAL A 239 -22.71 -5.36 -19.46
C VAL A 239 -23.38 -4.86 -18.18
N LYS A 240 -23.33 -5.66 -17.10
CA LYS A 240 -23.79 -5.27 -15.76
C LYS A 240 -22.76 -4.43 -14.98
N GLY A 241 -21.57 -4.18 -15.54
CA GLY A 241 -20.48 -3.44 -14.88
C GLY A 241 -19.90 -4.14 -13.65
N LYS A 242 -19.99 -5.46 -13.59
CA LYS A 242 -19.45 -6.33 -12.52
C LYS A 242 -18.10 -6.95 -12.88
N ASP A 243 -17.55 -6.58 -14.03
CA ASP A 243 -16.22 -6.94 -14.51
C ASP A 243 -15.08 -6.31 -13.69
N ASN A 244 -15.33 -5.22 -12.97
CA ASN A 244 -14.31 -4.48 -12.22
C ASN A 244 -14.01 -5.06 -10.82
N GLY A 245 -13.88 -6.37 -10.72
CA GLY A 245 -13.17 -7.02 -9.62
C GLY A 245 -11.75 -7.35 -10.07
N GLU A 246 -10.74 -6.71 -9.47
CA GLU A 246 -9.32 -7.07 -9.60
C GLU A 246 -8.64 -6.78 -10.95
N SER A 247 -8.37 -5.50 -11.22
CA SER A 247 -7.31 -5.10 -12.16
C SER A 247 -6.67 -3.77 -11.74
N GLY A 248 -6.26 -3.72 -10.47
CA GLY A 248 -5.27 -2.77 -9.94
C GLY A 248 -3.98 -3.48 -9.52
N GLY A 249 -3.73 -4.68 -10.05
CA GLY A 249 -2.51 -5.44 -9.83
C GLY A 249 -1.34 -4.76 -10.51
N ASP A 250 -0.49 -4.17 -9.68
CA ASP A 250 0.90 -3.81 -9.93
C ASP A 250 1.57 -4.79 -10.92
N PRO A 251 2.20 -4.32 -12.03
CA PRO A 251 3.02 -5.20 -12.85
C PRO A 251 4.31 -5.51 -12.07
N GLY A 252 4.22 -6.53 -11.22
CA GLY A 252 5.35 -7.10 -10.52
C GLY A 252 6.43 -7.57 -11.49
N LEU A 253 7.63 -7.02 -11.29
CA LEU A 253 8.89 -7.75 -11.21
C LEU A 253 8.81 -9.19 -11.74
N GLY A 254 9.17 -9.33 -13.02
CA GLY A 254 9.38 -10.64 -13.64
C GLY A 254 10.55 -11.36 -12.98
N GLY A 255 10.22 -12.35 -12.14
CA GLY A 255 11.15 -13.41 -11.75
C GLY A 255 11.46 -14.30 -12.95
N GLY A 256 12.67 -14.19 -13.47
CA GLY A 256 13.23 -15.14 -14.43
C GLY A 256 13.80 -16.34 -13.69
N GLY A 257 13.17 -17.50 -13.87
CA GLY A 257 13.71 -18.79 -13.46
C GLY A 257 13.36 -19.85 -14.50
N GLY A 258 14.37 -20.54 -15.03
CA GLY A 258 14.23 -21.80 -15.76
C GLY A 258 15.03 -21.87 -17.05
N GLN A 259 16.29 -22.33 -16.98
CA GLN A 259 16.67 -23.73 -17.26
C GLN A 259 17.86 -24.10 -16.39
#